data_AF-A0A8C5W651-F1
#
_entry.id   AF-A0A8C5W651-F1
#
_cell.length_a   1.000
_cell.length_b   1.000
_cell.length_c   1.000
_cell.angle_alpha   90.00
_cell.angle_beta   90.00
_cell.angle_gamma   90.00
#
_symmetry.space_group_name_H-M   'P 1'
#
loop_
_entity.id
_entity.type
_entity.pdbx_description
1 polymer ?
#
loop_
_entity_poly.entity_id
_entity_poly.type
_entity_poly.pdbx_seq_one_letter_code
_entity_poly.pdbx_strand_id
1 'polypeptide(L)'
;ITLLHSLNVFLLPLKTVGVGGDCHSYSYMCGISSKDEPDWESLIFLASLIPRMCHNINRVVYIFGPQVKEPPTDVTPTFLTTGVLTDFEAHNILRESGYAGKISQMPVILTPLHFDWDPLQKQPSDFMTGIPATPGNEIPVEVVLKMVTEIKKIPGISRIMYDLTSKPPGTTEWE
;
A
#
# COMPACT_ATOMS: atom_id res chain seq x y z
N ILE A 1 4.78 -3.88 -21.98
CA ILE A 1 4.38 -3.32 -20.67
C ILE A 1 5.54 -3.37 -19.68
N THR A 2 6.24 -4.50 -19.51
CA THR A 2 7.47 -4.62 -18.68
C THR A 2 8.77 -4.07 -19.30
N LEU A 3 8.77 -3.62 -20.56
CA LEU A 3 10.00 -3.17 -21.25
C LEU A 3 10.36 -1.70 -21.02
N LEU A 4 9.44 -0.88 -20.50
CA LEU A 4 9.66 0.56 -20.31
C LEU A 4 9.95 0.96 -18.86
N HIS A 5 9.50 0.16 -17.89
CA HIS A 5 9.67 0.46 -16.47
C HIS A 5 10.31 -0.74 -15.77
N SER A 6 11.40 -0.49 -15.05
CA SER A 6 12.05 -1.51 -14.21
C SER A 6 11.22 -1.74 -12.94
N LEU A 7 10.23 -2.62 -13.05
CA LEU A 7 9.34 -3.01 -11.95
C LEU A 7 9.88 -4.24 -11.22
N ASN A 8 9.76 -4.25 -9.90
CA ASN A 8 9.95 -5.44 -9.08
C ASN A 8 8.62 -5.83 -8.43
N VAL A 9 8.26 -7.11 -8.54
CA VAL A 9 6.98 -7.65 -8.06
C VAL A 9 7.28 -8.84 -7.17
N PHE A 10 6.77 -8.84 -5.93
CA PHE A 10 7.05 -9.87 -4.95
C PHE A 10 5.89 -10.10 -3.98
N LEU A 11 5.90 -11.25 -3.33
CA LEU A 11 4.94 -11.58 -2.27
C LEU A 11 5.39 -10.94 -0.97
N LEU A 12 4.44 -10.42 -0.18
CA LEU A 12 4.71 -9.97 1.17
C LEU A 12 4.26 -11.04 2.19
N PRO A 13 4.96 -11.18 3.33
CA PRO A 13 4.68 -12.20 4.35
C PRO A 13 3.45 -11.86 5.21
N LEU A 14 2.38 -11.34 4.59
CA LEU A 14 1.13 -10.96 5.24
C LEU A 14 -0.06 -11.60 4.53
N LYS A 15 -1.09 -11.89 5.32
CA LYS A 15 -2.41 -12.24 4.80
C LYS A 15 -3.33 -11.06 4.94
N THR A 16 -4.20 -10.89 3.96
CA THR A 16 -5.20 -9.83 3.93
C THR A 16 -6.55 -10.44 3.59
N VAL A 17 -7.61 -9.88 4.16
CA VAL A 17 -8.96 -10.30 3.82
C VAL A 17 -9.30 -9.86 2.39
N GLY A 18 -9.99 -10.75 1.68
CA GLY A 18 -10.53 -10.52 0.35
C GLY A 18 -11.88 -11.20 0.19
N VAL A 19 -12.61 -10.81 -0.85
CA VAL A 19 -13.94 -11.34 -1.18
C VAL A 19 -13.93 -11.94 -2.59
N GLY A 20 -14.34 -13.20 -2.70
CA GLY A 20 -14.47 -13.90 -3.97
C GLY A 20 -15.70 -14.81 -3.94
N GLY A 21 -16.67 -14.55 -4.82
CA GLY A 21 -17.98 -15.21 -4.75
C GLY A 21 -18.71 -14.85 -3.45
N ASP A 22 -19.24 -15.87 -2.75
CA ASP A 22 -20.07 -15.70 -1.55
C ASP A 22 -19.29 -15.82 -0.22
N CYS A 23 -17.95 -15.94 -0.26
CA CYS A 23 -17.13 -16.18 0.93
C CYS A 23 -15.98 -15.18 1.09
N HIS A 24 -15.64 -14.90 2.35
CA HIS A 24 -14.41 -14.18 2.71
C HIS A 24 -13.23 -15.15 2.67
N SER A 25 -12.06 -14.65 2.28
CA SER A 25 -10.81 -15.42 2.26
C SER A 25 -9.66 -14.60 2.84
N TYR A 26 -8.72 -15.26 3.51
CA TYR A 26 -7.46 -14.66 3.93
C TYR A 26 -6.32 -15.21 3.07
N SER A 27 -5.76 -14.35 2.23
CA SER A 27 -4.75 -14.72 1.24
C SER A 27 -3.65 -13.68 1.16
N TYR A 28 -2.61 -13.96 0.39
CA TYR A 28 -1.42 -13.12 0.37
C TYR A 28 -1.69 -11.76 -0.29
N MET A 29 -0.78 -10.81 -0.03
CA MET A 29 -0.70 -9.57 -0.78
C MET A 29 0.61 -9.52 -1.58
N CYS A 30 0.57 -8.81 -2.70
CA CYS A 30 1.71 -8.60 -3.59
C CYS A 30 2.15 -7.15 -3.54
N GLY A 31 3.46 -6.93 -3.39
CA GLY A 31 4.09 -5.61 -3.47
C GLY A 31 4.69 -5.38 -4.85
N ILE A 32 4.47 -4.17 -5.39
CA ILE A 32 5.10 -3.67 -6.61
C ILE A 32 5.96 -2.46 -6.23
N SER A 33 7.21 -2.41 -6.69
CA SER A 33 8.06 -1.22 -6.60
C SER A 33 8.70 -0.93 -7.96
N SER A 34 8.98 0.33 -8.25
CA SER A 34 9.63 0.76 -9.49
C SER A 34 10.92 1.53 -9.21
N LYS A 35 11.83 1.51 -10.18
CA LYS A 35 13.01 2.38 -10.17
C LYS A 35 12.65 3.83 -10.53
N ASP A 36 11.75 3.98 -11.49
CA ASP A 36 11.28 5.25 -12.04
C ASP A 36 9.94 5.64 -11.42
N GLU A 37 9.41 6.82 -11.80
CA GLU A 37 8.10 7.28 -11.33
C GLU A 37 6.97 6.27 -11.65
N PRO A 38 5.96 6.14 -10.76
CA PRO A 38 4.87 5.18 -10.97
C PRO A 38 3.98 5.60 -12.14
N ASP A 39 3.88 4.72 -13.12
CA ASP A 39 2.81 4.76 -14.12
C ASP A 39 1.54 4.12 -13.55
N TRP A 40 0.62 4.96 -13.06
CA TRP A 40 -0.59 4.54 -12.37
C TRP A 40 -1.51 3.67 -13.23
N GLU A 41 -1.62 3.94 -14.53
CA GLU A 41 -2.46 3.14 -15.42
C GLU A 41 -1.93 1.72 -15.56
N SER A 42 -0.61 1.59 -15.77
CA SER A 42 0.06 0.28 -15.81
C SER A 42 -0.04 -0.46 -14.47
N LEU A 43 0.11 0.25 -13.35
CA LEU A 43 0.01 -0.34 -12.02
C LEU A 43 -1.39 -0.87 -11.72
N ILE A 44 -2.44 -0.14 -12.09
CA ILE A 44 -3.83 -0.58 -11.92
C ILE A 44 -4.15 -1.76 -12.83
N PHE A 45 -3.64 -1.75 -14.07
CA PHE A 45 -3.75 -2.90 -14.96
C PHE A 45 -3.11 -4.16 -14.33
N LEU A 46 -1.91 -4.03 -13.76
CA LEU A 46 -1.23 -5.13 -13.06
C LEU A 46 -2.02 -5.58 -11.82
N ALA A 47 -2.55 -4.63 -11.04
CA ALA A 47 -3.38 -4.93 -9.86
C ALA A 47 -4.65 -5.69 -10.20
N SER A 48 -5.21 -5.46 -11.39
CA SER A 48 -6.34 -6.24 -11.92
C SER A 48 -5.93 -7.59 -12.51
N LEU A 49 -4.72 -7.70 -13.07
CA LEU A 49 -4.23 -8.91 -13.73
C LEU A 49 -3.70 -9.97 -12.75
N ILE A 50 -2.90 -9.56 -11.76
CA ILE A 50 -2.21 -10.47 -10.85
C ILE A 50 -3.19 -11.39 -10.09
N PRO A 51 -4.26 -10.88 -9.45
CA PRO A 51 -5.19 -11.74 -8.74
C PRO A 51 -6.01 -12.67 -9.65
N ARG A 52 -6.20 -12.31 -10.93
CA ARG A 52 -6.84 -13.19 -11.92
C ARG A 52 -5.96 -14.36 -12.35
N MET A 53 -4.64 -14.19 -12.27
CA MET A 53 -3.67 -15.25 -12.57
C MET A 53 -3.33 -16.07 -11.32
N CYS A 54 -3.31 -15.43 -10.16
CA CYS A 54 -2.89 -15.98 -8.89
C CYS A 54 -4.01 -15.81 -7.87
N HIS A 55 -4.92 -16.78 -7.78
CA HIS A 55 -6.07 -16.72 -6.86
C HIS A 55 -5.69 -16.76 -5.37
N ASN A 56 -4.41 -17.00 -5.06
CA ASN A 56 -3.84 -16.90 -3.71
C ASN A 56 -3.34 -15.48 -3.37
N ILE A 57 -3.65 -14.48 -4.19
CA ILE A 57 -3.32 -13.07 -3.96
C ILE A 57 -4.61 -12.27 -3.90
N ASN A 58 -4.91 -11.72 -2.73
CA ASN A 58 -6.09 -10.89 -2.52
C ASN A 58 -5.83 -9.42 -2.80
N ARG A 59 -4.58 -8.96 -2.69
CA ARG A 59 -4.22 -7.54 -2.82
C ARG A 59 -2.94 -7.32 -3.58
N VAL A 60 -2.90 -6.21 -4.28
CA VAL A 60 -1.72 -5.68 -4.97
C VAL A 60 -1.52 -4.25 -4.53
N VAL A 61 -0.33 -3.94 -4.04
CA VAL A 61 0.01 -2.60 -3.56
C VAL A 61 1.26 -2.07 -4.23
N TYR A 62 1.28 -0.75 -4.42
CA TYR A 62 2.49 -0.05 -4.83
C TYR A 62 3.27 0.40 -3.60
N ILE A 63 4.59 0.20 -3.57
CA ILE A 63 5.48 0.58 -2.48
C ILE A 63 6.28 1.81 -2.90
N PHE A 64 6.08 2.94 -2.22
CA PHE A 64 6.81 4.17 -2.51
C PHE A 64 8.28 4.10 -2.08
N GLY A 65 9.12 4.87 -2.77
CA GLY A 65 10.56 4.97 -2.53
C GLY A 65 11.41 4.23 -3.57
N PRO A 66 12.71 4.02 -3.32
CA PRO A 66 13.60 3.31 -4.24
C PRO A 66 13.13 1.88 -4.50
N GLN A 67 13.44 1.33 -5.67
CA GLN A 67 13.11 -0.06 -6.00
C GLN A 67 13.58 -1.02 -4.89
N VAL A 68 12.65 -1.83 -4.37
CA VAL A 68 12.93 -2.80 -3.31
C VAL A 68 13.70 -3.96 -3.94
N LYS A 69 14.95 -4.16 -3.51
CA LYS A 69 15.82 -5.25 -4.01
C LYS A 69 15.59 -6.54 -3.24
N GLU A 70 15.48 -6.43 -1.93
CA GLU A 70 15.32 -7.55 -1.01
C GLU A 70 14.00 -7.37 -0.26
N PRO A 71 12.95 -8.13 -0.62
CA PRO A 71 11.67 -8.03 0.06
C PRO A 71 11.76 -8.61 1.47
N PRO A 72 11.00 -8.07 2.44
CA PRO A 72 10.96 -8.62 3.79
C PRO A 72 10.43 -10.05 3.76
N THR A 73 11.14 -10.96 4.43
CA THR A 73 10.71 -12.36 4.62
C THR A 73 9.98 -12.57 5.94
N ASP A 74 10.22 -11.70 6.90
CA ASP A 74 9.69 -11.78 8.26
C ASP A 74 8.80 -10.57 8.57
N VAL A 75 7.95 -10.74 9.59
CA VAL A 75 7.11 -9.69 10.13
C VAL A 75 7.72 -9.11 11.40
N THR A 76 7.62 -7.80 11.56
CA THR A 76 8.00 -7.13 12.79
C THR A 76 6.91 -7.38 13.84
N PRO A 77 7.23 -7.84 15.07
CA PRO A 77 6.22 -7.98 16.10
C PRO A 77 5.57 -6.62 16.43
N THR A 78 4.37 -6.38 15.89
CA THR A 78 3.61 -5.16 16.10
C THR A 78 2.41 -5.47 16.99
N PHE A 79 2.24 -4.67 18.04
CA PHE A 79 1.07 -4.71 18.91
C PHE A 79 0.16 -3.52 18.60
N LEU A 80 -1.11 -3.63 18.96
CA LEU A 80 -2.07 -2.52 18.87
C LEU A 80 -1.59 -1.38 19.78
N THR A 81 -0.80 -0.49 19.21
CA THR A 81 -0.43 0.80 19.78
C THR A 81 -1.29 1.87 19.10
N THR A 82 -1.31 3.07 19.66
CA THR A 82 -2.05 4.20 19.08
C THR A 82 -1.43 4.61 17.74
N GLY A 83 -1.80 3.93 16.65
CA GLY A 83 -1.58 4.35 15.26
C GLY A 83 -2.40 5.57 14.84
N VAL A 84 -2.90 6.34 15.83
CA VAL A 84 -3.80 7.48 15.66
C VAL A 84 -3.11 8.61 14.89
N LEU A 85 -1.77 8.72 14.98
CA LEU A 85 -1.02 9.80 14.35
C LEU A 85 -0.95 9.68 12.83
N THR A 86 -0.79 8.47 12.28
CA THR A 86 -0.68 8.25 10.83
C THR A 86 -2.01 8.47 10.14
N ASP A 87 -3.09 7.94 10.74
CA ASP A 87 -4.47 8.12 10.26
C ASP A 87 -4.88 9.60 10.24
N PHE A 88 -4.60 10.31 11.33
CA PHE A 88 -4.95 11.72 11.45
C PHE A 88 -4.26 12.58 10.38
N GLU A 89 -2.96 12.40 10.16
CA GLU A 89 -2.19 13.21 9.22
C GLU A 89 -2.70 13.05 7.78
N ALA A 90 -2.95 11.81 7.35
CA ALA A 90 -3.45 11.54 6.01
C ALA A 90 -4.84 12.11 5.78
N HIS A 91 -5.76 11.89 6.72
CA HIS A 91 -7.12 12.45 6.63
C HIS A 91 -7.10 13.97 6.66
N ASN A 92 -6.19 14.59 7.42
CA ASN A 92 -6.07 16.04 7.44
C ASN A 92 -5.61 16.59 6.08
N ILE A 93 -4.58 15.99 5.47
CA ILE A 93 -4.11 16.36 4.13
C ILE A 93 -5.22 16.19 3.08
N LEU A 94 -5.96 15.08 3.13
CA LEU A 94 -7.08 14.84 2.23
C LEU A 94 -8.17 15.91 2.37
N ARG A 95 -8.52 16.26 3.61
CA ARG A 95 -9.53 17.27 3.91
C ARG A 95 -9.10 18.66 3.47
N GLU A 96 -7.87 19.06 3.77
CA GLU A 96 -7.30 20.36 3.37
C GLU A 96 -7.18 20.51 1.86
N SER A 97 -6.94 19.40 1.14
CA SER A 97 -6.88 19.41 -0.32
C SER A 97 -8.25 19.61 -1.01
N GLY A 98 -9.35 19.47 -0.27
CA GLY A 98 -10.71 19.56 -0.81
C GLY A 98 -11.22 18.30 -1.54
N TYR A 99 -10.43 17.22 -1.59
CA TYR A 99 -10.80 15.97 -2.26
C TYR A 99 -11.48 14.94 -1.35
N ALA A 100 -11.64 15.23 -0.06
CA ALA A 100 -12.32 14.33 0.89
C ALA A 100 -13.73 13.92 0.43
N GLY A 101 -14.47 14.80 -0.26
CA GLY A 101 -15.80 14.48 -0.80
C GLY A 101 -15.80 13.64 -2.08
N LYS A 102 -14.64 13.39 -2.69
CA LYS A 102 -14.48 12.57 -3.91
C LYS A 102 -14.23 11.10 -3.60
N ILE A 103 -13.81 10.79 -2.38
CA ILE A 103 -13.49 9.43 -1.94
C ILE A 103 -14.55 8.99 -0.94
N SER A 104 -15.10 7.79 -1.11
CA SER A 104 -16.08 7.26 -0.17
C SER A 104 -15.46 6.95 1.19
N GLN A 105 -14.32 6.25 1.20
CA GLN A 105 -13.56 5.88 2.39
C GLN A 105 -12.06 5.81 2.07
N MET A 106 -11.20 6.17 3.01
CA MET A 106 -9.75 6.04 2.90
C MET A 106 -9.22 5.39 4.20
N PRO A 107 -9.32 4.05 4.34
CA PRO A 107 -8.70 3.33 5.43
C PRO A 107 -7.20 3.63 5.49
N VAL A 108 -6.64 3.54 6.68
CA VAL A 108 -5.24 3.81 6.96
C VAL A 108 -4.69 2.65 7.77
N ILE A 109 -3.85 1.83 7.13
CA ILE A 109 -3.55 0.50 7.68
C ILE A 109 -2.06 0.34 8.00
N LEU A 110 -1.80 0.07 9.28
CA LEU A 110 -0.49 -0.30 9.81
C LEU A 110 -0.16 -1.75 9.46
N THR A 111 0.93 -1.98 8.73
CA THR A 111 1.41 -3.34 8.43
C THR A 111 2.72 -3.64 9.16
N PRO A 112 2.90 -4.84 9.75
CA PRO A 112 4.11 -5.22 10.48
C PRO A 112 5.26 -5.62 9.55
N LEU A 113 5.60 -4.79 8.56
CA LEU A 113 6.71 -5.03 7.64
C LEU A 113 7.90 -4.17 8.02
N HIS A 114 9.09 -4.48 7.53
CA HIS A 114 10.22 -3.57 7.63
C HIS A 114 11.03 -3.74 6.35
N PHE A 115 11.10 -2.70 5.54
CA PHE A 115 11.90 -2.71 4.32
C PHE A 115 13.26 -2.09 4.59
N ASP A 116 14.24 -2.46 3.77
CA ASP A 116 15.59 -1.87 3.80
C ASP A 116 16.30 -2.02 5.16
N TRP A 117 16.17 -3.20 5.78
CA TRP A 117 16.74 -3.50 7.10
C TRP A 117 18.24 -3.15 7.17
N ASP A 118 18.58 -2.13 7.96
CA ASP A 118 19.94 -1.95 8.45
C ASP A 118 20.08 -2.75 9.76
N PRO A 119 20.98 -3.75 9.83
CA PRO A 119 21.22 -4.54 11.05
C PRO A 119 21.49 -3.72 12.32
N LEU A 120 21.88 -2.45 12.17
CA LEU A 120 22.21 -1.54 13.26
C LEU A 120 21.02 -0.70 13.76
N GLN A 121 19.92 -0.57 12.99
CA GLN A 121 18.73 0.19 13.39
C GLN A 121 17.61 -0.76 13.82
N LYS A 122 17.61 -1.10 15.12
CA LYS A 122 16.50 -1.82 15.76
C LYS A 122 15.39 -0.86 16.16
N GLN A 123 14.60 -0.37 15.22
CA GLN A 123 13.27 0.13 15.56
C GLN A 123 12.21 -0.54 14.71
N PRO A 124 11.16 -1.11 15.34
CA PRO A 124 10.04 -1.68 14.61
C PRO A 124 9.40 -0.59 13.78
N SER A 125 9.01 -0.94 12.55
CA SER A 125 8.48 0.04 11.63
C SER A 125 7.08 -0.25 11.12
N ASP A 126 6.37 0.84 10.88
CA ASP A 126 4.94 0.96 10.75
C ASP A 126 4.61 1.51 9.34
N PHE A 127 3.44 1.16 8.78
CA PHE A 127 3.10 1.38 7.36
C PHE A 127 1.68 1.92 7.17
N MET A 128 1.32 2.31 5.94
CA MET A 128 0.03 2.91 5.64
C MET A 128 -0.44 2.55 4.22
N THR A 129 -1.72 2.19 4.06
CA THR A 129 -2.45 2.06 2.78
C THR A 129 -3.92 2.46 2.95
N GLY A 130 -4.56 2.93 1.86
CA GLY A 130 -6.01 3.16 1.73
C GLY A 130 -6.53 2.80 0.33
N ILE A 131 -7.85 2.63 0.20
CA ILE A 131 -8.60 2.18 -0.99
C ILE A 131 -8.17 2.92 -2.27
N PRO A 132 -8.10 2.25 -3.45
CA PRO A 132 -7.65 2.90 -4.67
C PRO A 132 -8.67 3.93 -5.17
N ALA A 133 -8.45 5.19 -4.83
CA ALA A 133 -8.64 6.22 -5.83
C ALA A 133 -7.42 6.19 -6.75
N THR A 134 -7.57 6.39 -8.05
CA THR A 134 -6.42 6.38 -8.94
C THR A 134 -5.71 7.73 -8.84
N PRO A 135 -4.44 7.78 -8.41
CA PRO A 135 -3.71 9.05 -8.40
C PRO A 135 -3.58 9.58 -9.83
N GLY A 136 -3.93 10.85 -10.03
CA GLY A 136 -4.00 11.49 -11.34
C GLY A 136 -5.37 11.44 -12.01
N ASN A 137 -6.35 10.73 -11.43
CA ASN A 137 -7.73 10.70 -11.91
C ASN A 137 -8.69 11.25 -10.83
N GLU A 138 -9.05 10.46 -9.82
CA GLU A 138 -10.00 10.90 -8.78
C GLU A 138 -9.35 11.78 -7.70
N ILE A 139 -8.04 11.62 -7.48
CA ILE A 139 -7.23 12.43 -6.56
C ILE A 139 -5.97 12.89 -7.30
N PRO A 140 -5.54 14.15 -7.17
CA PRO A 140 -4.28 14.60 -7.73
C PRO A 140 -3.09 13.82 -7.17
N VAL A 141 -2.12 13.46 -8.03
CA VAL A 141 -0.89 12.76 -7.64
C VAL A 141 -0.15 13.54 -6.54
N GLU A 142 -0.14 14.87 -6.63
CA GLU A 142 0.49 15.76 -5.65
C GLU A 142 -0.07 15.59 -4.21
N VAL A 143 -1.38 15.32 -4.06
CA VAL A 143 -2.00 15.12 -2.75
C VAL A 143 -1.51 13.81 -2.14
N VAL A 144 -1.43 12.75 -2.94
CA VAL A 144 -0.91 11.44 -2.51
C VAL A 144 0.57 11.55 -2.16
N LEU A 145 1.38 12.24 -2.98
CA LEU A 145 2.80 12.45 -2.68
C LEU A 145 3.02 13.32 -1.44
N LYS A 146 2.13 14.29 -1.17
CA LYS A 146 2.15 15.08 0.07
C LYS A 146 1.89 14.19 1.28
N MET A 147 0.88 13.30 1.23
CA MET A 147 0.65 12.30 2.28
C MET A 147 1.90 11.44 2.51
N VAL A 148 2.48 10.90 1.42
CA VAL A 148 3.71 10.10 1.50
C VAL A 148 4.84 10.85 2.20
N THR A 149 4.98 12.14 1.90
CA THR A 149 6.05 12.97 2.48
C THR A 149 5.84 13.24 3.97
N GLU A 150 4.62 13.55 4.40
CA GLU A 150 4.33 13.88 5.81
C GLU A 150 4.31 12.63 6.70
N ILE A 151 3.67 11.56 6.26
CA ILE A 151 3.60 10.29 7.02
C ILE A 151 5.01 9.72 7.21
N LYS A 152 5.90 9.83 6.21
CA LYS A 152 7.27 9.32 6.31
C LYS A 152 8.11 10.02 7.38
N LYS A 153 7.72 11.21 7.84
CA LYS A 153 8.41 11.92 8.93
C LYS A 153 8.08 11.33 10.31
N ILE A 154 7.01 10.55 10.41
CA ILE A 154 6.59 9.95 11.68
C ILE A 154 7.65 8.90 12.09
N PRO A 155 8.23 9.00 13.31
CA PRO A 155 9.22 8.04 13.78
C PRO A 155 8.66 6.61 13.75
N GLY A 156 9.47 5.69 13.22
CA GLY A 156 9.04 4.31 13.03
C GLY A 156 8.39 4.04 11.68
N ILE A 157 8.13 4.99 10.78
CA ILE A 157 7.65 4.62 9.43
C ILE A 157 8.81 4.18 8.53
N SER A 158 8.77 2.95 7.99
CA SER A 158 9.83 2.48 7.06
C SER A 158 9.49 2.82 5.60
N ARG A 159 8.33 2.36 5.09
CA ARG A 159 7.80 2.82 3.79
C ARG A 159 6.30 3.03 3.83
N ILE A 160 5.79 3.58 2.73
CA ILE A 160 4.38 3.84 2.53
C ILE A 160 3.94 3.06 1.30
N MET A 161 2.74 2.51 1.37
CA MET A 161 2.17 1.70 0.29
C MET A 161 0.87 2.34 -0.19
N TYR A 162 0.45 1.99 -1.41
CA TYR A 162 -0.82 2.41 -1.98
C TYR A 162 -1.59 1.17 -2.41
N ASP A 163 -2.81 0.97 -1.90
CA ASP A 163 -3.64 -0.15 -2.36
C ASP A 163 -4.11 0.15 -3.78
N LEU A 164 -3.85 -0.77 -4.70
CA LEU A 164 -4.28 -0.68 -6.09
C LEU A 164 -5.48 -1.60 -6.37
N THR A 165 -5.93 -2.36 -5.37
CA THR A 165 -6.86 -3.48 -5.54
C THR A 165 -8.30 -3.02 -5.51
N SER A 166 -9.05 -3.30 -6.58
CA SER A 166 -10.50 -3.13 -6.58
C SER A 166 -11.20 -4.23 -5.77
N LYS A 167 -12.45 -3.96 -5.38
CA LYS A 167 -13.37 -4.96 -4.82
C LYS A 167 -14.27 -5.50 -5.95
N PRO A 168 -14.30 -6.82 -6.23
CA PRO A 168 -13.38 -7.89 -5.80
C PRO A 168 -12.04 -7.86 -6.57
N PRO A 169 -10.96 -8.54 -6.09
CA PRO A 169 -10.91 -9.51 -4.99
C PRO A 169 -10.61 -8.91 -3.62
N GLY A 170 -10.22 -7.63 -3.54
CA GLY A 170 -10.00 -6.96 -2.27
C GLY A 170 -11.30 -6.59 -1.57
N THR A 171 -11.19 -6.08 -0.35
CA THR A 171 -12.26 -5.41 0.39
C THR A 171 -11.79 -4.01 0.81
N THR A 172 -12.72 -3.16 1.27
CA THR A 172 -12.42 -1.84 1.84
C THR A 172 -11.35 -1.94 2.93
N GLU A 173 -11.59 -2.73 3.97
CA GLU A 173 -10.66 -2.97 5.06
C GLU A 173 -9.74 -4.16 4.75
N TRP A 174 -8.55 -4.22 5.35
CA TRP A 174 -7.59 -5.32 5.15
C TRP A 174 -7.59 -6.39 6.25
N GLU A 175 -8.13 -6.04 7.42
CA GLU A 175 -8.15 -6.75 8.71
C GLU A 175 -6.79 -7.10 9.34
#